data_AF-A0A800ALL7-F1
#
_entry.id   AF-A0A800ALL7-F1
#
_cell.length_a   1.000
_cell.length_b   1.000
_cell.length_c   1.000
_cell.angle_alpha   90.00
_cell.angle_beta   90.00
_cell.angle_gamma   90.00
#
_symmetry.space_group_name_H-M   'P 1'
#
loop_
_entity.id
_entity.type
_entity.pdbx_description
1 polymer ?
#
loop_
_entity_poly.entity_id
_entity_poly.type
_entity_poly.pdbx_seq_one_letter_code
_entity_poly.pdbx_strand_id
1 'polypeptide(L)'
;MARNSSIYIVLVLAFSLLFVSVVSAYQNFCLEFKAANNDTKVVAKHSDSLNITGELTMEAWVYPTEILGQAIIVNKESTWEIELQNLVLKAAVNSARWAWEGGGKVELNKWSHVAVSFDTKEHHTFVNGKYQVSTSIPGKIKPSTENFHVGWRPC
;
A
#
# COMPACT_ATOMS: atom_id res chain seq x y z
N MET A 1 -26.54 -51.39 7.09
CA MET A 1 -27.03 -49.99 7.05
C MET A 1 -25.81 -49.09 6.91
N ALA A 2 -25.74 -48.32 5.83
CA ALA A 2 -24.50 -47.74 5.28
C ALA A 2 -23.84 -46.71 6.20
N ARG A 3 -22.51 -46.77 6.30
CA ARG A 3 -21.65 -45.77 6.95
C ARG A 3 -21.01 -44.94 5.84
N ASN A 4 -21.64 -43.83 5.46
CA ASN A 4 -21.12 -42.92 4.44
C ASN A 4 -20.09 -41.97 5.06
N SER A 5 -18.84 -42.41 5.10
CA SER A 5 -17.69 -41.53 5.32
C SER A 5 -17.25 -40.98 3.96
N SER A 6 -17.36 -39.67 3.75
CA SER A 6 -16.84 -39.03 2.53
C SER A 6 -15.35 -38.71 2.68
N ILE A 7 -14.54 -39.23 1.77
CA ILE A 7 -13.14 -38.88 1.54
C ILE A 7 -13.12 -37.85 0.40
N TYR A 8 -12.52 -36.68 0.61
CA TYR A 8 -12.23 -35.73 -0.46
C TYR A 8 -10.81 -35.99 -0.98
N ILE A 9 -10.70 -36.43 -2.23
CA ILE A 9 -9.44 -36.71 -2.93
C ILE A 9 -8.94 -35.41 -3.58
N VAL A 10 -7.68 -35.07 -3.34
CA VAL A 10 -6.95 -33.99 -4.04
C VAL A 10 -6.60 -34.50 -5.43
N LEU A 11 -7.10 -33.85 -6.49
CA LEU A 11 -6.66 -34.12 -7.86
C LEU A 11 -5.47 -33.21 -8.19
N VAL A 12 -4.27 -33.76 -8.22
CA VAL A 12 -3.07 -33.12 -8.78
C VAL A 12 -2.98 -33.50 -10.26
N LEU A 13 -3.23 -32.54 -11.16
CA LEU A 13 -2.83 -32.70 -12.57
C LEU A 13 -1.35 -32.30 -12.68
N ALA A 14 -0.48 -33.30 -12.59
CA ALA A 14 0.93 -33.16 -12.92
C ALA A 14 1.09 -33.21 -14.45
N PHE A 15 1.35 -32.06 -15.07
CA PHE A 15 1.94 -32.02 -16.41
C PHE A 15 3.42 -31.73 -16.24
N SER A 16 4.25 -32.74 -16.50
CA SER A 16 5.69 -32.70 -16.36
C SER A 16 6.32 -31.87 -17.48
N LEU A 17 6.86 -30.71 -17.14
CA LEU A 17 8.02 -30.12 -17.80
C LEU A 17 8.96 -29.66 -16.70
N LEU A 18 10.20 -30.13 -16.77
CA LEU A 18 11.27 -29.89 -15.80
C LEU A 18 11.55 -28.39 -15.67
N PHE A 19 10.92 -27.75 -14.69
CA PHE A 19 11.47 -26.60 -14.01
C PHE A 19 11.52 -26.96 -12.53
N VAL A 20 12.73 -27.04 -11.97
CA VAL A 20 12.89 -26.81 -10.53
C VAL A 20 12.51 -25.35 -10.33
N SER A 21 11.22 -25.07 -10.16
CA SER A 21 10.86 -23.91 -9.38
C SER A 21 11.31 -24.25 -7.98
N VAL A 22 12.47 -23.72 -7.59
CA VAL A 22 12.67 -23.42 -6.18
C VAL A 22 11.43 -22.62 -5.83
N VAL A 23 10.43 -23.25 -5.21
CA VAL A 23 9.55 -22.50 -4.35
C VAL A 23 10.51 -22.06 -3.25
N SER A 24 11.19 -20.94 -3.48
CA SER A 24 11.48 -20.05 -2.38
C SER A 24 10.11 -19.93 -1.74
N ALA A 25 9.92 -20.62 -0.61
CA ALA A 25 8.86 -20.25 0.30
C ALA A 25 8.97 -18.72 0.33
N TYR A 26 7.95 -18.03 -0.18
CA TYR A 26 7.90 -16.58 -0.10
C TYR A 26 8.12 -16.29 1.38
N GLN A 27 9.35 -15.92 1.75
CA GLN A 27 9.59 -15.44 3.08
C GLN A 27 8.84 -14.13 3.06
N ASN A 28 7.71 -14.11 3.79
CA ASN A 28 6.95 -12.91 4.02
C ASN A 28 7.84 -12.00 4.87
N PHE A 29 8.73 -11.27 4.19
CA PHE A 29 9.57 -10.27 4.81
C PHE A 29 8.74 -9.01 5.02
N CYS A 30 8.94 -8.36 6.15
CA CYS A 30 8.48 -7.01 6.39
C CYS A 30 9.66 -6.16 6.84
N LEU A 31 9.59 -4.86 6.54
CA LEU A 31 10.50 -3.88 7.10
C LEU A 31 9.79 -3.22 8.28
N GLU A 32 10.48 -3.17 9.42
CA GLU A 32 10.01 -2.41 10.58
C GLU A 32 10.52 -0.97 10.46
N PHE A 33 9.59 -0.01 10.53
CA PHE A 33 9.89 1.42 10.55
C PHE A 33 9.54 1.95 11.95
N LYS A 34 10.54 2.50 12.64
CA LYS A 34 10.42 3.01 14.01
C LYS A 34 10.36 4.53 13.98
N ALA A 35 9.37 5.11 14.66
CA ALA A 35 9.23 6.56 14.77
C ALA A 35 10.34 7.22 15.61
N ALA A 36 10.98 6.47 16.51
CA ALA A 36 11.94 7.00 17.49
C ALA A 36 13.27 7.49 16.89
N ASN A 37 13.64 7.03 15.69
CA ASN A 37 14.85 7.45 15.00
C ASN A 37 14.65 7.41 13.48
N ASN A 38 15.00 8.49 12.78
CA ASN A 38 14.89 8.64 11.31
C ASN A 38 15.79 7.67 10.50
N ASP A 39 16.31 6.62 11.14
CA ASP A 39 17.28 5.67 10.59
C ASP A 39 16.62 4.50 9.88
N THR A 40 15.33 4.26 10.12
CA THR A 40 14.56 3.23 9.41
C THR A 40 13.79 3.86 8.26
N LYS A 41 14.36 3.79 7.05
CA LYS A 41 13.73 4.27 5.81
C LYS A 41 14.31 3.59 4.59
N VAL A 42 13.52 3.49 3.54
CA VAL A 42 14.02 3.15 2.19
C VAL A 42 14.01 4.42 1.36
N VAL A 43 15.09 4.66 0.62
CA VAL A 43 15.20 5.80 -0.29
C VAL A 43 15.59 5.31 -1.67
N ALA A 44 14.81 5.67 -2.68
CA ALA A 44 15.20 5.55 -4.08
C ALA A 44 15.38 6.97 -4.65
N LYS A 45 16.50 7.19 -5.35
CA LYS A 45 16.74 8.47 -6.02
C LYS A 45 15.63 8.76 -7.02
N HIS A 46 15.36 10.04 -7.26
CA HIS A 46 14.45 10.48 -8.31
C HIS A 46 14.71 9.74 -9.63
N SER A 47 13.61 9.40 -10.30
CA SER A 47 13.57 8.82 -11.64
C SER A 47 12.34 9.36 -12.35
N ASP A 48 12.47 9.70 -13.63
CA ASP A 48 11.34 10.19 -14.44
C ASP A 48 10.24 9.13 -14.59
N SER A 49 10.56 7.85 -14.37
CA SER A 49 9.56 6.77 -14.30
C SER A 49 8.53 6.95 -13.16
N LEU A 50 8.84 7.78 -12.15
CA LEU A 50 7.94 8.10 -11.03
C LEU A 50 7.19 9.43 -11.23
N ASN A 51 7.38 10.13 -12.36
CA ASN A 51 6.62 11.31 -12.75
C ASN A 51 5.25 10.92 -13.33
N ILE A 52 4.46 10.24 -12.51
CA ILE A 52 3.10 9.82 -12.84
C ILE A 52 2.21 11.07 -12.92
N THR A 53 1.53 11.27 -14.04
CA THR A 53 0.66 12.44 -14.28
C THR A 53 -0.82 12.10 -14.48
N GLY A 54 -1.13 10.81 -14.65
CA GLY A 54 -2.47 10.29 -14.90
C GLY A 54 -3.01 9.52 -13.69
N GLU A 55 -3.51 8.32 -13.97
CA GLU A 55 -4.04 7.40 -12.95
C GLU A 55 -2.90 6.85 -12.07
N LEU A 56 -3.19 6.62 -10.80
CA LEU A 56 -2.24 6.12 -9.81
C LEU A 56 -2.94 5.12 -8.88
N THR A 57 -2.27 4.03 -8.54
CA THR A 57 -2.66 3.18 -7.41
C THR A 57 -1.44 2.95 -6.53
N MET A 58 -1.60 3.20 -5.23
CA MET A 58 -0.62 2.93 -4.18
C MET A 58 -1.20 1.88 -3.24
N GLU A 59 -0.48 0.82 -2.95
CA GLU A 59 -0.93 -0.22 -2.03
C GLU A 59 0.22 -0.77 -1.18
N ALA A 60 -0.13 -1.25 0.02
CA ALA A 60 0.81 -1.87 0.93
C ALA A 60 0.10 -2.83 1.88
N TRP A 61 0.84 -3.81 2.41
CA TRP A 61 0.48 -4.47 3.67
C TRP A 61 1.12 -3.69 4.81
N VAL A 62 0.32 -3.36 5.83
CA VAL A 62 0.77 -2.60 7.01
C VAL A 62 0.43 -3.33 8.30
N TYR A 63 1.30 -3.18 9.31
CA TYR A 63 1.12 -3.70 10.66
C TYR A 63 1.47 -2.59 11.66
N PRO A 64 0.54 -1.67 11.97
CA PRO A 64 0.81 -0.60 12.93
C PRO A 64 0.86 -1.17 14.35
N THR A 65 1.93 -0.90 15.08
CA THR A 65 2.14 -1.34 16.48
C THR A 65 1.83 -0.25 17.51
N GLU A 66 1.75 1.00 17.06
CA GLU A 66 1.44 2.17 17.86
C GLU A 66 0.50 3.13 17.11
N ILE A 67 -0.18 4.01 17.86
CA ILE A 67 -1.00 5.07 17.30
C ILE A 67 -0.13 6.32 17.18
N LEU A 68 0.19 6.70 15.95
CA LEU A 68 0.95 7.90 15.64
C LEU A 68 0.05 8.95 15.02
N GLY A 69 0.38 10.22 15.31
CA GLY A 69 -0.26 11.36 14.65
C GLY A 69 -0.11 11.25 13.13
N GLN A 70 1.08 10.91 12.63
CA GLN A 70 1.35 10.64 11.22
C GLN A 70 2.35 9.48 11.11
N ALA A 71 2.02 8.46 10.32
CA ALA A 71 2.90 7.34 9.99
C ALA A 71 2.94 7.16 8.47
N ILE A 72 4.01 7.65 7.84
CA ILE A 72 4.20 7.59 6.39
C ILE A 72 4.43 6.14 5.96
N ILE A 73 3.70 5.70 4.95
CA ILE A 73 3.89 4.39 4.31
C ILE A 73 4.77 4.59 3.09
N VAL A 74 4.35 5.45 2.15
CA VAL A 74 5.09 5.79 0.93
C VAL A 74 5.01 7.30 0.71
N ASN A 75 6.11 7.89 0.26
CA ASN A 75 6.21 9.30 -0.04
C ASN A 75 6.98 9.54 -1.34
N LYS A 76 6.34 10.25 -2.27
CA LYS A 76 7.01 10.99 -3.32
C LYS A 76 6.66 12.46 -3.08
N GLU A 77 7.54 13.14 -2.33
CA GLU A 77 7.27 14.46 -1.76
C GLU A 77 6.75 15.45 -2.81
N SER A 78 5.77 16.25 -2.41
CA SER A 78 5.11 17.27 -3.23
C SER A 78 4.32 16.73 -4.44
N THR A 79 4.12 15.41 -4.57
CA THR A 79 3.29 14.84 -5.65
C THR A 79 2.29 13.80 -5.18
N TRP A 80 2.70 12.69 -4.56
CA TRP A 80 1.76 11.66 -4.10
C TRP A 80 2.32 10.90 -2.90
N GLU A 81 1.47 10.68 -1.90
CA GLU A 81 1.85 10.13 -0.61
C GLU A 81 0.70 9.34 0.03
N ILE A 82 1.03 8.35 0.85
CA ILE A 82 0.08 7.55 1.64
C ILE A 82 0.60 7.35 3.06
N GLU A 83 -0.30 7.49 4.03
CA GLU A 83 0.00 7.43 5.46
C GLU A 83 -1.12 6.76 6.26
N LEU A 84 -0.79 6.40 7.51
CA LEU A 84 -1.78 6.24 8.56
C LEU A 84 -1.74 7.45 9.49
N GLN A 85 -2.87 8.14 9.60
CA GLN A 85 -3.06 9.24 10.54
C GLN A 85 -3.96 8.75 11.67
N ASN A 86 -3.42 8.55 12.88
CA ASN A 86 -4.15 7.94 13.99
C ASN A 86 -4.88 6.63 13.60
N LEU A 87 -4.18 5.75 12.87
CA LEU A 87 -4.70 4.49 12.28
C LEU A 87 -5.79 4.65 11.20
N VAL A 88 -6.04 5.85 10.69
CA VAL A 88 -6.91 6.07 9.54
C VAL A 88 -6.06 6.20 8.29
N LEU A 89 -6.40 5.44 7.25
CA LEU A 89 -5.73 5.53 5.96
C LEU A 89 -5.97 6.91 5.33
N LYS A 90 -4.89 7.59 5.00
CA LYS A 90 -4.89 8.89 4.33
C LYS A 90 -3.92 8.89 3.16
N ALA A 91 -4.21 9.71 2.17
CA ALA A 91 -3.29 9.98 1.08
C ALA A 91 -3.41 11.42 0.61
N ALA A 92 -2.30 11.93 0.08
CA ALA A 92 -2.26 13.20 -0.62
C ALA A 92 -1.89 12.91 -2.08
N VAL A 93 -2.69 13.40 -3.02
CA VAL A 93 -2.37 13.38 -4.46
C VAL A 93 -2.46 14.82 -4.96
N ASN A 94 -1.32 15.39 -5.38
CA ASN A 94 -1.21 16.76 -5.85
C ASN A 94 -1.79 16.93 -7.26
N SER A 95 -3.12 16.94 -7.33
CA SER A 95 -3.90 17.22 -8.54
C SER A 95 -4.42 18.67 -8.48
N ALA A 96 -5.74 18.88 -8.37
CA ALA A 96 -6.36 20.20 -8.20
C ALA A 96 -5.79 20.97 -6.98
N ARG A 97 -5.47 20.26 -5.89
CA ARG A 97 -4.98 20.82 -4.63
C ARG A 97 -4.18 19.78 -3.85
N TRP A 98 -3.41 20.25 -2.86
CA TRP A 98 -2.76 19.40 -1.87
C TRP A 98 -3.64 19.28 -0.62
N ALA A 99 -4.05 18.07 -0.26
CA ALA A 99 -4.60 17.77 1.06
C ALA A 99 -4.51 16.27 1.38
N TRP A 100 -4.56 15.94 2.67
CA TRP A 100 -4.65 14.57 3.17
C TRP A 100 -6.10 14.10 3.19
N GLU A 101 -6.49 13.36 2.16
CA GLU A 101 -7.82 12.81 1.97
C GLU A 101 -7.88 11.33 2.34
N GLY A 102 -9.10 10.79 2.38
CA GLY A 102 -9.31 9.36 2.58
C GLY A 102 -9.91 8.99 3.92
N GLY A 103 -10.02 7.69 4.12
CA GLY A 103 -10.67 7.08 5.27
C GLY A 103 -10.51 5.56 5.25
N GLY A 104 -11.04 4.93 6.29
CA GLY A 104 -10.84 3.52 6.55
C GLY A 104 -9.89 3.32 7.74
N LYS A 105 -10.41 2.68 8.78
CA LYS A 105 -9.64 2.39 9.98
C LYS A 105 -8.82 1.11 9.77
N VAL A 106 -7.56 1.18 10.13
CA VAL A 106 -6.64 0.04 10.24
C VAL A 106 -6.59 -0.41 11.69
N GLU A 107 -6.56 -1.71 11.92
CA GLU A 107 -6.47 -2.28 13.27
C GLU A 107 -5.02 -2.28 13.77
N LEU A 108 -4.83 -1.90 15.03
CA LEU A 108 -3.53 -1.99 15.70
C LEU A 108 -3.14 -3.47 15.88
N ASN A 109 -1.85 -3.77 15.76
CA ASN A 109 -1.28 -5.11 15.94
C ASN A 109 -1.92 -6.18 15.02
N LYS A 110 -2.29 -5.79 13.81
CA LYS A 110 -2.86 -6.69 12.81
C LYS A 110 -2.46 -6.28 11.40
N TRP A 111 -2.09 -7.28 10.60
CA TRP A 111 -1.85 -7.06 9.18
C TRP A 111 -3.14 -6.61 8.50
N SER A 112 -3.06 -5.48 7.80
CA SER A 112 -4.11 -4.99 6.92
C SER A 112 -3.52 -4.66 5.57
N HIS A 113 -4.21 -5.04 4.51
CA HIS A 113 -3.93 -4.52 3.18
C HIS A 113 -4.60 -3.16 3.05
N VAL A 114 -3.86 -2.16 2.60
CA VAL A 114 -4.35 -0.80 2.36
C VAL A 114 -4.07 -0.43 0.91
N ALA A 115 -5.04 0.23 0.27
CA ALA A 115 -4.86 0.75 -1.07
C ALA A 115 -5.54 2.09 -1.25
N VAL A 116 -4.95 2.89 -2.11
CA VAL A 116 -5.43 4.18 -2.56
C VAL A 116 -5.34 4.20 -4.09
N SER A 117 -6.44 4.46 -4.77
CA SER A 117 -6.45 4.70 -6.22
C SER A 117 -6.88 6.12 -6.54
N PHE A 118 -6.38 6.65 -7.65
CA PHE A 118 -6.77 7.94 -8.21
C PHE A 118 -6.95 7.79 -9.72
N ASP A 119 -8.12 8.19 -10.23
CA ASP A 119 -8.53 7.98 -11.62
C ASP A 119 -8.52 9.27 -12.46
N THR A 120 -7.76 10.28 -12.04
CA THR A 120 -7.77 11.68 -12.56
C THR A 120 -8.98 12.54 -12.18
N LYS A 121 -9.99 11.98 -11.51
CA LYS A 121 -11.19 12.70 -11.04
C LYS A 121 -11.37 12.56 -9.55
N GLU A 122 -11.25 11.34 -9.05
CA GLU A 122 -11.54 10.96 -7.69
C GLU A 122 -10.42 10.10 -7.11
N HIS A 123 -10.20 10.28 -5.82
CA HIS A 123 -9.34 9.46 -4.99
C HIS A 123 -10.22 8.49 -4.20
N HIS A 124 -9.88 7.20 -4.20
CA HIS A 124 -10.62 6.14 -3.51
C HIS A 124 -9.71 5.39 -2.54
N THR A 125 -10.21 5.09 -1.34
CA THR A 125 -9.47 4.29 -0.35
C THR A 125 -10.11 2.93 -0.11
N PHE A 126 -9.26 1.95 0.17
CA PHE A 126 -9.63 0.57 0.43
C PHE A 126 -8.83 0.02 1.62
N VAL A 127 -9.51 -0.73 2.49
CA VAL A 127 -8.88 -1.48 3.60
C VAL A 127 -9.35 -2.93 3.52
N ASN A 128 -8.40 -3.86 3.45
CA ASN A 128 -8.63 -5.30 3.26
C ASN A 128 -9.54 -5.59 2.06
N GLY A 129 -9.27 -4.92 0.94
CA GLY A 129 -10.05 -5.02 -0.30
C GLY A 129 -11.45 -4.40 -0.25
N LYS A 130 -11.86 -3.79 0.86
CA LYS A 130 -13.18 -3.15 1.00
C LYS A 130 -13.06 -1.64 0.76
N TYR A 131 -13.86 -1.13 -0.16
CA TYR A 131 -14.02 0.30 -0.40
C TYR A 131 -14.43 1.03 0.89
N GLN A 132 -13.87 2.22 1.11
CA GLN A 132 -14.13 3.03 2.30
C GLN A 132 -14.75 4.38 1.92
N VAL A 133 -14.05 5.19 1.14
CA VAL A 133 -14.50 6.55 0.78
C VAL A 133 -13.92 6.99 -0.56
N SER A 134 -14.57 7.98 -1.19
CA SER A 134 -14.10 8.71 -2.37
C SER A 134 -14.00 10.20 -2.05
N THR A 135 -13.06 10.90 -2.71
CA THR A 135 -12.96 12.35 -2.67
C THR A 135 -12.65 12.90 -4.06
N SER A 136 -13.44 13.85 -4.53
CA SER A 136 -13.22 14.50 -5.82
C SER A 136 -12.05 15.49 -5.76
N ILE A 137 -11.03 15.24 -6.58
CA ILE A 137 -9.83 16.07 -6.76
C ILE A 137 -9.38 16.05 -8.24
N PRO A 138 -10.20 16.57 -9.16
CA PRO A 138 -10.02 16.36 -10.59
C PRO A 138 -8.78 17.07 -11.14
N GLY A 139 -8.08 16.41 -12.07
CA GLY A 139 -6.90 16.96 -12.72
C GLY A 139 -5.79 15.93 -12.92
N LYS A 140 -4.70 16.42 -13.52
CA LYS A 140 -3.47 15.66 -13.67
C LYS A 140 -2.65 15.77 -12.38
N ILE A 141 -1.99 14.68 -12.01
CA ILE A 141 -0.99 14.71 -10.93
C ILE A 141 0.18 15.59 -11.38
N LYS A 142 0.60 16.52 -10.53
CA LYS A 142 1.77 17.37 -10.75
C LYS A 142 3.03 16.57 -10.41
N PRO A 143 3.98 16.38 -11.34
CA PRO A 143 5.20 15.63 -11.07
C PRO A 143 6.13 16.40 -10.11
N SER A 144 7.11 15.70 -9.56
CA SER A 144 8.09 16.24 -8.61
C SER A 144 9.44 15.59 -8.87
N THR A 145 10.54 16.31 -8.62
CA THR A 145 11.91 15.78 -8.71
C THR A 145 12.45 15.26 -7.38
N GLU A 146 11.62 15.19 -6.34
CA GLU A 146 12.01 14.70 -5.02
C GLU A 146 12.30 13.19 -5.04
N ASN A 147 13.09 12.70 -4.08
CA ASN A 147 13.33 11.26 -3.97
C ASN A 147 12.06 10.51 -3.54
N PHE A 148 12.04 9.21 -3.83
CA PHE A 148 11.00 8.30 -3.36
C PHE A 148 11.41 7.70 -2.02
N HIS A 149 10.46 7.63 -1.08
CA HIS A 149 10.69 7.14 0.26
C HIS A 149 9.63 6.11 0.67
N VAL A 150 10.03 5.14 1.48
CA VAL A 150 9.13 4.25 2.23
C VAL A 150 9.43 4.39 3.71
N GLY A 151 8.37 4.54 4.52
CA GLY A 151 8.46 4.68 5.97
C GLY A 151 8.91 6.06 6.47
N TRP A 152 9.14 7.02 5.57
CA TRP A 152 9.69 8.33 5.94
C TRP A 152 9.29 9.43 4.97
N ARG A 153 9.33 10.67 5.46
CA ARG A 153 9.05 11.89 4.70
C ARG A 153 10.11 12.96 4.99
N PRO A 154 10.79 13.51 3.96
CA PRO A 154 11.70 14.64 4.11
C PRO A 154 10.92 15.92 4.34
N CYS A 155 10.82 16.37 5.59
CA CYS A 155 10.38 17.73 5.92
C CYS A 155 11.56 18.69 6.05
#